data_AF-A0A832DF51-F1
#
_entry.id   AF-A0A832DF51-F1
#
_cell.length_a   1.000
_cell.length_b   1.000
_cell.length_c   1.000
_cell.angle_alpha   90.00
_cell.angle_beta   90.00
_cell.angle_gamma   90.00
#
_symmetry.space_group_name_H-M   'P 1'
#
loop_
_entity.id
_entity.type
_entity.pdbx_description
1 polymer ?
#
loop_
_entity_poly.entity_id
_entity_poly.type
_entity_poly.pdbx_seq_one_letter_code
_entity_poly.pdbx_strand_id
1 'polypeptide(L)'
;MKFAFFKENLDDLPYKILEDILEEDYRLNFSNYSEFYDLKGEIEKNIFTLYLHPINTREKIYIATYDLETKKILDHIDKNQLKKILFEENEKLESYKRQELERSSKIIISIIGLILGLIITYIVLKLINGGF
;
A
#
# COMPACT_ATOMS: atom_id res chain seq x y z
N MET A 1 -3.17 -25.29 25.50
CA MET A 1 -2.04 -24.66 24.79
C MET A 1 -1.88 -23.25 25.32
N LYS A 2 -0.71 -22.90 25.86
CA LYS A 2 -0.40 -21.52 26.28
C LYS A 2 -0.14 -20.70 25.02
N PHE A 3 -1.08 -19.84 24.64
CA PHE A 3 -0.81 -18.78 23.69
C PHE A 3 0.16 -17.82 24.38
N ALA A 4 1.39 -17.72 23.87
CA ALA A 4 2.31 -16.67 24.29
C ALA A 4 1.63 -15.34 23.94
N PHE A 5 1.26 -14.58 24.96
CA PHE A 5 0.81 -13.20 24.78
C PHE A 5 2.02 -12.41 24.29
N PHE A 6 2.12 -12.22 22.98
CA PHE A 6 3.14 -11.38 22.38
C PHE A 6 2.91 -9.94 22.85
N LYS A 7 3.89 -9.37 23.56
CA LYS A 7 3.88 -7.97 24.00
C LYS A 7 4.18 -6.99 22.85
N GLU A 8 4.41 -7.49 21.64
CA GLU A 8 4.68 -6.67 20.45
C GLU A 8 3.40 -6.35 19.70
N ASN A 9 3.36 -5.12 19.16
CA ASN A 9 2.33 -4.77 18.19
C ASN A 9 2.65 -5.49 16.88
N LEU A 10 1.91 -6.57 16.60
CA LEU A 10 2.12 -7.39 15.41
C LEU A 10 1.80 -6.61 14.12
N ASP A 11 1.03 -5.54 14.20
CA ASP A 11 0.69 -4.69 13.05
C ASP A 11 1.90 -3.86 12.59
N ASP A 12 2.73 -3.41 13.54
CA ASP A 12 3.91 -2.58 13.25
C ASP A 12 5.17 -3.41 12.95
N LEU A 13 5.17 -4.67 13.38
CA LEU A 13 6.33 -5.56 13.31
C LEU A 13 6.91 -5.73 11.88
N PRO A 14 6.11 -5.89 10.82
CA PRO A 14 6.61 -5.96 9.44
C PRO A 14 7.45 -4.74 9.05
N TYR A 15 6.99 -3.54 9.40
CA TYR A 15 7.68 -2.29 9.06
C TYR A 15 8.97 -2.12 9.82
N LYS A 16 8.97 -2.52 11.10
CA LYS A 16 10.19 -2.55 11.91
C LYS A 16 11.22 -3.52 11.36
N ILE A 17 10.81 -4.72 10.94
CA ILE A 17 11.70 -5.68 10.30
C ILE A 17 12.30 -5.12 9.01
N LEU A 18 11.49 -4.47 8.17
CA LEU A 18 11.98 -3.81 6.95
C LEU A 18 12.95 -2.67 7.28
N GLU A 19 12.65 -1.85 8.27
CA GLU A 19 13.53 -0.78 8.74
C GLU A 19 14.86 -1.32 9.27
N ASP A 20 14.84 -2.41 10.05
CA ASP A 20 16.04 -3.03 10.60
C ASP A 20 16.94 -3.63 9.48
N ILE A 21 16.37 -4.17 8.41
CA ILE A 21 17.13 -4.75 7.29
C ILE A 21 17.66 -3.67 6.34
N LEU A 22 16.83 -2.68 6.03
CA LEU A 22 17.12 -1.68 4.99
C LEU A 22 17.79 -0.42 5.56
N GLU A 23 17.67 -0.16 6.87
CA GLU A 23 18.26 0.96 7.58
C GLU A 23 17.84 2.32 6.98
N GLU A 24 18.78 3.21 6.69
CA GLU A 24 18.49 4.54 6.13
C GLU A 24 17.73 4.48 4.80
N ASP A 25 17.96 3.45 3.98
CA ASP A 25 17.27 3.29 2.71
C ASP A 25 15.75 3.11 2.89
N TYR A 26 15.33 2.50 4.01
CA TYR A 26 13.91 2.37 4.33
C TYR A 26 13.26 3.74 4.42
N ARG A 27 13.84 4.62 5.23
CA ARG A 27 13.30 5.96 5.50
C ARG A 27 13.29 6.81 4.24
N LEU A 28 14.37 6.76 3.47
CA LEU A 28 14.55 7.61 2.29
C LEU A 28 13.69 7.16 1.09
N ASN A 29 13.59 5.85 0.84
CA ASN A 29 13.07 5.35 -0.43
C ASN A 29 11.77 4.54 -0.31
N PHE A 30 11.49 3.91 0.84
CA PHE A 30 10.46 2.88 0.93
C PHE A 30 9.34 3.20 1.94
N SER A 31 9.60 4.05 2.93
CA SER A 31 8.65 4.40 4.00
C SER A 31 7.35 5.01 3.48
N ASN A 32 7.40 5.83 2.43
CA ASN A 32 6.22 6.47 1.83
C ASN A 32 5.29 5.50 1.10
N TYR A 33 5.77 4.29 0.80
CA TYR A 33 5.01 3.26 0.09
C TYR A 33 4.65 2.08 0.99
N SER A 34 5.10 2.08 2.25
CA SER A 34 5.06 0.91 3.13
C SER A 34 3.66 0.35 3.33
N GLU A 35 2.66 1.22 3.51
CA GLU A 35 1.25 0.85 3.68
C GLU A 35 0.62 0.20 2.44
N PHE A 36 1.25 0.35 1.28
CA PHE A 36 0.76 -0.22 0.01
C PHE A 36 1.41 -1.55 -0.35
N TYR A 37 2.45 -1.97 0.38
CA TYR A 37 3.03 -3.29 0.19
C TYR A 37 2.11 -4.36 0.79
N ASP A 38 1.82 -5.43 0.05
CA ASP A 38 1.09 -6.59 0.58
C ASP A 38 2.07 -7.47 1.40
N LEU A 39 2.30 -7.07 2.65
CA LEU A 39 3.14 -7.78 3.61
C LEU A 39 2.30 -8.82 4.39
N LYS A 40 2.75 -10.07 4.41
CA LYS A 40 2.09 -11.17 5.11
C LYS A 40 3.00 -11.79 6.15
N GLY A 41 2.49 -11.86 7.37
CA GLY A 41 3.13 -12.55 8.48
C GLY A 41 2.53 -13.94 8.69
N GLU A 42 3.38 -14.95 8.83
CA GLU A 42 3.01 -16.29 9.30
C GLU A 42 3.68 -16.52 10.66
N ILE A 43 2.91 -16.87 11.69
CA ILE A 43 3.44 -17.16 13.03
C ILE A 43 3.37 -18.66 13.28
N GLU A 44 4.52 -19.28 13.53
CA GLU A 44 4.63 -20.65 14.01
C GLU A 44 5.37 -20.68 15.35
N LYS A 45 4.65 -21.06 16.42
CA LYS A 45 5.14 -21.01 17.81
C LYS A 45 5.58 -19.57 18.18
N ASN A 46 6.88 -19.31 18.28
CA ASN A 46 7.46 -17.99 18.60
C ASN A 46 8.19 -17.36 17.40
N ILE A 47 8.05 -17.94 16.20
CA ILE A 47 8.74 -17.49 15.00
C ILE A 47 7.73 -16.79 14.09
N PHE A 48 8.00 -15.52 13.80
CA PHE A 48 7.28 -14.72 12.81
C PHE A 48 8.04 -14.74 11.49
N THR A 49 7.40 -15.20 10.42
CA THR A 49 7.99 -15.21 9.07
C THR A 49 7.29 -14.17 8.22
N LEU A 50 8.05 -13.21 7.70
CA LEU A 50 7.58 -12.13 6.87
C LEU A 50 7.75 -12.46 5.39
N TYR A 51 6.68 -12.23 4.63
CA TYR A 51 6.65 -12.35 3.19
C TYR A 51 6.12 -11.07 2.55
N LEU A 52 6.59 -10.78 1.35
CA LEU A 52 5.99 -9.82 0.43
C LEU A 52 5.18 -10.59 -0.61
N HIS A 53 3.99 -10.09 -0.95
CA HIS A 53 3.24 -10.53 -2.11
C HIS A 53 3.29 -9.41 -3.17
N PRO A 54 4.19 -9.49 -4.16
CA PRO A 54 4.34 -8.40 -5.10
C PRO A 54 3.07 -8.20 -5.95
N ILE A 55 2.89 -6.99 -6.44
CA ILE A 55 1.74 -6.59 -7.25
C ILE A 55 1.76 -7.37 -8.56
N ASN A 56 0.59 -7.89 -8.94
CA ASN A 56 0.32 -8.67 -10.15
C ASN A 56 1.07 -10.01 -10.25
N THR A 57 1.59 -10.52 -9.14
CA THR A 57 2.08 -11.91 -9.07
C THR A 57 1.25 -12.69 -8.05
N ARG A 58 1.36 -14.02 -8.10
CA ARG A 58 0.78 -14.94 -7.10
C ARG A 58 1.84 -15.48 -6.15
N GLU A 59 3.11 -15.26 -6.45
CA GLU A 59 4.22 -15.80 -5.69
C GLU A 59 4.48 -14.91 -4.48
N LYS A 60 4.59 -15.54 -3.30
CA LYS A 60 5.07 -14.86 -2.10
C LYS A 60 6.61 -14.90 -2.07
N ILE A 61 7.23 -13.78 -1.78
CA ILE A 61 8.68 -13.65 -1.64
C ILE A 61 9.00 -13.61 -0.14
N TYR A 62 9.90 -14.47 0.30
CA TYR A 62 10.42 -14.44 1.66
C TYR A 62 11.23 -13.17 1.91
N ILE A 63 10.95 -12.48 3.01
CA ILE A 63 11.73 -11.31 3.47
C ILE A 63 12.61 -11.71 4.64
N ALA A 64 12.02 -12.16 5.75
CA ALA A 64 12.76 -12.38 6.98
C ALA A 64 12.05 -13.30 7.96
N THR A 65 12.82 -13.87 8.86
CA THR A 65 12.37 -14.65 10.00
C THR A 65 12.75 -13.92 11.28
N TYR A 66 11.78 -13.72 12.17
CA TYR A 66 11.92 -12.96 13.39
C TYR A 66 11.50 -13.82 14.59
N ASP A 67 12.33 -13.88 15.62
CA ASP A 67 12.00 -14.52 16.89
C ASP A 67 11.26 -13.54 17.80
N LEU A 68 9.98 -13.82 18.06
CA LEU A 68 9.10 -13.00 18.88
C LEU A 68 9.44 -13.03 20.38
N GLU A 69 10.22 -14.02 20.84
CA GLU A 69 10.66 -14.14 22.23
C GLU A 69 11.98 -13.39 22.44
N THR A 70 12.97 -13.64 21.58
CA THR A 70 14.29 -13.00 21.68
C THR A 70 14.36 -11.63 21.00
N LYS A 71 13.34 -11.28 20.22
CA LYS A 71 13.20 -10.02 19.48
C LYS A 71 14.31 -9.77 18.46
N LYS A 72 14.74 -10.84 17.79
CA LYS A 72 15.86 -10.80 16.83
C LYS A 72 15.45 -11.35 15.48
N ILE A 73 15.97 -10.73 14.43
CA ILE A 73 15.96 -11.31 13.09
C ILE A 73 16.92 -12.51 13.11
N LEU A 74 16.39 -13.68 12.78
CA LEU A 74 17.14 -14.94 12.70
C LEU A 74 17.76 -15.15 11.32
N ASP A 75 17.01 -14.78 10.28
CA ASP A 75 17.39 -14.90 8.88
C ASP A 75 16.66 -13.83 8.06
N HIS A 76 17.25 -13.41 6.95
CA HIS A 76 16.64 -12.47 6.03
C HIS A 76 17.21 -12.61 4.62
N ILE A 77 16.41 -12.24 3.63
CA ILE A 77 16.86 -12.10 2.24
C ILE A 77 18.00 -11.07 2.14
N ASP A 78 18.86 -11.23 1.14
CA ASP A 78 19.93 -10.25 0.86
C ASP A 78 19.36 -8.81 0.73
N LYS A 79 20.04 -7.87 1.40
CA LYS A 79 19.60 -6.46 1.46
C LYS A 79 19.46 -5.85 0.06
N ASN A 80 20.37 -6.13 -0.86
CA ASN A 80 20.30 -5.56 -2.21
C ASN A 80 19.21 -6.20 -3.05
N GLN A 81 18.96 -7.50 -2.88
CA GLN A 81 17.82 -8.18 -3.49
C GLN A 81 16.49 -7.58 -3.00
N LEU A 82 16.34 -7.39 -1.69
CA LEU A 82 15.14 -6.76 -1.12
C LEU A 82 14.92 -5.36 -1.69
N LYS A 83 15.96 -4.53 -1.73
CA LYS A 83 15.88 -3.19 -2.34
C LYS A 83 15.38 -3.25 -3.77
N LYS A 84 15.95 -4.14 -4.60
CA LYS A 84 15.56 -4.28 -6.00
C LYS A 84 14.07 -4.60 -6.12
N ILE A 85 13.60 -5.57 -5.34
CA ILE A 85 12.20 -5.98 -5.34
C ILE A 85 11.29 -4.81 -4.94
N LEU A 86 11.61 -4.10 -3.85
CA LEU A 86 10.80 -2.98 -3.38
C LEU A 86 10.82 -1.78 -4.35
N PHE A 87 11.93 -1.53 -5.05
CA PHE A 87 11.97 -0.52 -6.11
C PHE A 87 11.03 -0.88 -7.27
N GLU A 88 11.04 -2.13 -7.73
CA GLU A 88 10.13 -2.59 -8.77
C GLU A 88 8.66 -2.46 -8.33
N GLU A 89 8.36 -2.73 -7.05
CA GLU A 89 7.02 -2.53 -6.48
C GLU A 89 6.61 -1.05 -6.42
N ASN A 90 7.53 -0.16 -6.04
CA ASN A 90 7.27 1.29 -6.03
C ASN A 90 6.96 1.83 -7.42
N GLU A 91 7.68 1.38 -8.45
CA GLU A 91 7.39 1.78 -9.83
C GLU A 91 5.99 1.33 -10.28
N LYS A 92 5.58 0.12 -9.90
CA LYS A 92 4.21 -0.36 -10.14
C LYS A 92 3.17 0.48 -9.40
N LEU A 93 3.40 0.78 -8.12
CA LEU A 93 2.51 1.61 -7.31
C LEU A 93 2.33 3.00 -7.89
N GLU A 94 3.41 3.66 -8.31
CA GLU A 94 3.35 4.97 -8.96
C GLU A 94 2.58 4.91 -10.29
N SER A 95 2.76 3.85 -11.07
CA SER A 95 1.97 3.63 -12.29
C SER A 95 0.47 3.51 -12.00
N TYR A 96 0.09 2.70 -11.00
CA TYR A 96 -1.30 2.56 -10.56
C TYR A 96 -1.90 3.87 -10.06
N LYS A 97 -1.16 4.60 -9.23
CA LYS A 97 -1.58 5.89 -8.69
C LYS A 97 -1.85 6.90 -9.81
N ARG A 98 -0.99 6.97 -10.84
CA ARG A 98 -1.21 7.85 -12.00
C ARG A 98 -2.48 7.47 -12.76
N GLN A 99 -2.70 6.19 -13.01
CA GLN A 99 -3.89 5.71 -13.72
C GLN A 99 -5.18 6.03 -12.94
N GLU A 100 -5.20 5.79 -11.63
CA GLU A 100 -6.36 6.07 -10.80
C GLU A 100 -6.61 7.58 -10.62
N LEU A 101 -5.56 8.41 -10.59
CA LEU A 101 -5.71 9.87 -10.63
C LEU A 101 -6.34 10.33 -11.94
N GLU A 102 -5.85 9.87 -13.09
CA GLU A 102 -6.42 10.22 -14.40
C GLU A 102 -7.88 9.80 -14.51
N ARG A 103 -8.20 8.58 -14.05
CA ARG A 103 -9.56 8.06 -14.01
C ARG A 103 -10.45 8.92 -13.11
N SER A 104 -9.99 9.23 -11.90
CA SER A 104 -10.72 10.07 -10.95
C SER A 104 -10.95 11.47 -11.49
N SER A 105 -9.97 12.08 -12.16
CA SER A 105 -10.12 13.38 -12.82
C SER A 105 -11.18 13.34 -13.92
N LYS A 106 -11.21 12.29 -14.75
CA LYS A 106 -12.25 12.12 -15.79
C LYS A 106 -13.65 12.00 -15.18
N ILE A 107 -13.79 11.29 -14.06
CA ILE A 107 -15.06 11.18 -13.32
C ILE A 107 -15.48 12.55 -12.81
N ILE A 108 -14.58 13.31 -12.18
CA ILE A 108 -14.86 14.65 -11.66
C ILE A 108 -15.30 15.60 -12.79
N ILE A 109 -14.57 15.62 -13.91
CA ILE A 109 -14.92 16.45 -15.07
C ILE A 109 -16.30 16.08 -15.62
N SER A 110 -16.62 14.78 -15.67
CA SER A 110 -17.93 14.31 -16.12
C SER A 110 -19.07 14.77 -15.20
N ILE A 111 -18.85 14.74 -13.88
CA ILE A 111 -19.81 15.24 -12.89
C ILE A 111 -20.03 16.75 -13.06
N ILE A 112 -18.95 17.53 -13.24
CA ILE A 112 -19.03 18.97 -13.48
C ILE A 112 -19.83 19.26 -14.76
N GLY A 113 -19.56 18.52 -15.84
CA GLY A 113 -20.29 18.64 -17.10
C GLY A 113 -21.80 18.38 -16.94
N LEU A 114 -22.17 17.35 -16.18
CA LEU A 114 -23.58 17.04 -15.87
C LEU A 114 -24.24 18.18 -15.08
N ILE A 115 -23.59 18.70 -14.05
CA ILE A 115 -24.12 19.82 -13.24
C ILE A 115 -24.34 21.06 -14.11
N LEU A 116 -23.35 21.43 -14.94
CA LEU A 116 -23.48 22.56 -15.85
C LEU A 116 -24.60 22.37 -16.87
N GLY A 117 -24.72 21.17 -17.44
CA GLY A 117 -25.81 20.82 -18.35
C GLY A 117 -27.19 20.96 -17.70
N LEU A 118 -27.35 20.53 -16.44
CA LEU A 118 -28.58 20.70 -15.68
C LEU A 118 -28.90 22.18 -15.42
N ILE A 119 -27.90 22.99 -15.05
CA ILE A 119 -28.06 24.43 -14.83
C ILE A 119 -28.54 25.12 -16.12
N ILE A 120 -27.89 24.84 -17.25
CA ILE A 120 -28.27 25.42 -18.55
C ILE A 120 -29.68 24.99 -18.94
N THR A 121 -30.01 23.71 -18.81
CA THR A 121 -31.34 23.17 -19.12
C THR A 121 -32.41 23.86 -18.29
N TYR A 122 -32.16 24.05 -16.99
CA TYR A 122 -33.06 24.76 -16.10
C TYR A 122 -33.27 26.22 -16.52
N ILE A 123 -32.20 26.94 -16.86
CA ILE A 123 -32.27 28.34 -17.35
C ILE A 123 -33.11 28.42 -18.63
N VAL A 124 -32.86 27.53 -19.60
CA VAL A 124 -33.59 27.49 -20.87
C VAL A 124 -35.08 27.20 -20.66
N LEU A 125 -35.41 26.21 -19.83
CA LEU A 125 -36.81 25.91 -19.49
C LEU A 125 -37.52 27.10 -18.83
N LYS A 126 -36.83 27.80 -17.93
CA LYS A 126 -37.38 28.98 -17.26
C LYS A 126 -37.65 30.13 -18.23
N LEU A 127 -36.75 30.35 -19.20
CA LEU A 127 -36.92 31.34 -20.26
C LEU A 127 -38.08 31.01 -21.20
N ILE A 128 -38.21 29.75 -21.61
CA ILE A 128 -39.29 29.29 -22.51
C ILE A 128 -40.67 29.40 -21.84
N ASN A 129 -40.75 29.06 -20.55
CA ASN A 129 -42.00 29.08 -19.79
C ASN A 129 -42.39 30.48 -19.27
N GLY A 130 -41.74 31.54 -19.76
CA GLY A 130 -42.11 32.94 -19.45
C GLY A 130 -41.82 33.38 -18.02
N GLY A 131 -40.96 32.65 -17.28
CA GLY A 131 -40.64 32.95 -15.88
C GLY A 131 -39.50 33.96 -15.73
N PHE A 132 -39.78 35.24 -15.91
CA PHE A 132 -39.01 36.35 -15.33
C PHE A 132 -39.93 37.27 -14.55
#